data_AF-A0A5C8A2Z4-F1
#
_entry.id   AF-A0A5C8A2Z4-F1
#
_cell.length_a   1.000
_cell.length_b   1.000
_cell.length_c   1.000
_cell.angle_alpha   90.00
_cell.angle_beta   90.00
_cell.angle_gamma   90.00
#
_symmetry.space_group_name_H-M   'P 1'
#
loop_
_entity.id
_entity.type
_entity.pdbx_description
1 polymer ?
#
loop_
_entity_poly.entity_id
_entity_poly.type
_entity_poly.pdbx_seq_one_letter_code
_entity_poly.pdbx_strand_id
1 'polypeptide(L)'
;MTVKKTLLLVLLLLAAFVAGAQDQSYADCLVKTASRWGAPCDKCEFYKETYKRDYSGTYQVDLQNACSEMIEVKVAVQENNGIWRTFPIKALGPKESMTAFACQGTGKYMYWVRRVNDTEITLPSDQEILTEYRSR
;
A
#
# COMPACT_ATOMS: atom_id res chain seq x y z
N MET A 1 52.14 22.32 -7.21
CA MET A 1 51.14 21.32 -7.66
C MET A 1 50.47 21.85 -8.91
N THR A 2 50.52 21.08 -10.00
CA THR A 2 50.17 21.52 -11.35
C THR A 2 48.66 21.74 -11.53
N VAL A 3 48.27 22.87 -12.14
CA VAL A 3 46.88 23.30 -12.41
C VAL A 3 46.01 22.20 -13.07
N LYS A 4 46.64 21.27 -13.81
CA LYS A 4 45.98 20.09 -14.39
C LYS A 4 45.42 19.11 -13.34
N LYS A 5 46.07 18.97 -12.18
CA LYS A 5 45.61 18.08 -11.09
C LYS A 5 44.43 18.68 -10.32
N THR A 6 44.40 19.99 -10.13
CA THR A 6 43.25 20.68 -9.50
C THR A 6 42.02 20.65 -10.39
N LEU A 7 42.18 20.80 -11.71
CA LEU A 7 41.05 20.71 -12.65
C LEU A 7 40.41 19.31 -12.67
N LEU A 8 41.24 18.25 -12.61
CA LEU A 8 40.76 16.86 -12.59
C LEU A 8 39.98 16.53 -11.31
N LEU A 9 40.42 17.06 -10.18
CA LEU A 9 39.76 16.90 -8.87
C LEU A 9 38.40 17.58 -8.82
N VAL A 10 38.29 18.79 -9.40
CA VAL A 10 37.00 19.50 -9.48
C VAL A 10 36.02 18.78 -10.41
N LEU A 11 36.50 18.19 -11.51
CA LEU A 11 35.66 17.42 -12.43
C LEU A 11 35.12 16.12 -11.80
N LEU A 12 35.94 15.43 -10.99
CA LEU A 12 35.54 14.24 -10.24
C LEU A 12 34.53 14.55 -9.13
N LEU A 13 34.68 15.69 -8.45
CA LEU A 13 33.73 16.15 -7.42
C LEU A 13 32.36 16.49 -8.02
N LEU A 14 32.30 17.07 -9.22
CA LEU A 14 31.04 17.37 -9.92
C LEU A 14 30.30 16.11 -10.41
N ALA A 15 31.03 15.04 -10.76
CA ALA A 15 30.42 13.77 -11.18
C ALA A 15 29.76 13.00 -10.02
N ALA A 16 30.18 13.23 -8.77
CA ALA A 16 29.61 12.57 -7.59
C ALA A 16 28.22 13.10 -7.19
N PHE A 17 27.82 14.30 -7.63
CA PHE A 17 26.52 14.89 -7.29
C PHE A 17 25.34 14.33 -8.09
N VAL A 18 25.58 13.48 -9.10
CA VAL A 18 24.51 12.90 -9.94
C VAL A 18 24.08 11.51 -9.45
N ALA A 19 24.79 10.92 -8.49
CA ALA A 19 24.38 9.67 -7.84
C ALA A 19 23.36 9.93 -6.72
N GLY A 20 22.22 10.52 -7.08
CA GLY A 20 21.06 10.49 -6.21
C GLY A 20 20.46 9.09 -6.26
N ALA A 21 20.84 8.22 -5.31
CA ALA A 21 19.99 7.10 -4.94
C ALA A 21 18.73 7.69 -4.31
N GLN A 22 17.79 8.13 -5.16
CA GLN A 22 16.44 8.44 -4.71
C GLN A 22 15.83 7.09 -4.36
N ASP A 23 15.79 6.82 -3.06
CA ASP A 23 14.94 5.81 -2.44
C ASP A 23 13.49 6.13 -2.84
N GLN A 24 13.11 5.69 -4.04
CA GLN A 24 11.82 5.98 -4.61
C GLN A 24 10.82 5.16 -3.80
N SER A 25 10.07 5.84 -2.93
CA SER A 25 8.98 5.22 -2.20
C SER A 25 7.97 4.67 -3.21
N TYR A 26 8.01 3.35 -3.46
CA TYR A 26 7.03 2.67 -4.32
C TYR A 26 5.60 2.78 -3.80
N ALA A 27 5.38 3.36 -2.60
CA ALA A 27 4.06 3.71 -2.10
C ALA A 27 3.28 4.63 -3.06
N ASP A 28 3.97 5.47 -3.83
CA ASP A 28 3.35 6.35 -4.84
C ASP A 28 2.81 5.58 -6.05
N CYS A 29 3.25 4.33 -6.26
CA CYS A 29 2.74 3.48 -7.33
C CYS A 29 1.33 2.96 -7.06
N LEU A 30 0.90 2.86 -5.80
CA LEU A 30 -0.42 2.35 -5.46
C LEU A 30 -1.39 3.50 -5.23
N VAL A 31 -2.30 3.70 -6.19
CA VAL A 31 -3.28 4.79 -6.13
C VAL A 31 -4.66 4.26 -5.80
N LYS A 32 -5.42 5.01 -5.01
CA LYS A 32 -6.84 4.75 -4.79
C LYS A 32 -7.63 5.17 -6.01
N THR A 33 -8.35 4.24 -6.63
CA THR A 33 -9.21 4.51 -7.79
C THR A 33 -10.67 4.71 -7.39
N ALA A 34 -11.13 4.02 -6.34
CA ALA A 34 -12.47 4.20 -5.80
C ALA A 34 -12.57 3.86 -4.31
N SER A 35 -13.61 4.35 -3.66
CA SER A 35 -14.11 3.80 -2.40
C SER A 35 -15.62 3.87 -2.37
N ARG A 36 -16.25 2.91 -1.72
CA ARG A 36 -17.71 2.84 -1.59
C ARG A 36 -18.14 2.24 -0.27
N TRP A 37 -19.26 2.74 0.24
CA TRP A 37 -19.99 2.17 1.36
C TRP A 37 -21.18 1.38 0.82
N GLY A 38 -21.66 0.37 1.56
CA GLY A 38 -22.85 -0.37 1.14
C GLY A 38 -22.60 -1.43 0.06
N ALA A 39 -21.35 -1.69 -0.30
CA ALA A 39 -21.03 -2.64 -1.37
C ALA A 39 -21.40 -4.07 -0.94
N PRO A 40 -22.12 -4.84 -1.77
CA PRO A 40 -22.37 -6.25 -1.50
C PRO A 40 -21.06 -7.00 -1.29
N CYS A 41 -20.96 -7.74 -0.18
CA CYS A 41 -19.77 -8.51 0.15
C CYS A 41 -20.15 -9.87 0.73
N ASP A 42 -19.82 -10.94 0.01
CA ASP A 42 -20.13 -12.31 0.44
C ASP A 42 -19.38 -12.74 1.71
N LYS A 43 -18.34 -12.00 2.10
CA LYS A 43 -17.60 -12.23 3.34
C LYS A 43 -18.20 -11.49 4.54
N CYS A 44 -19.21 -10.66 4.33
CA CYS A 44 -19.86 -9.85 5.35
C CYS A 44 -21.31 -10.30 5.49
N GLU A 45 -21.52 -11.22 6.43
CA GLU A 45 -22.84 -11.80 6.69
C GLU A 45 -23.49 -11.12 7.90
N PHE A 46 -23.96 -9.89 7.70
CA PHE A 46 -24.84 -9.22 8.67
C PHE A 46 -26.27 -9.29 8.18
N TYR A 47 -27.18 -9.74 9.04
CA TYR A 47 -28.60 -9.82 8.75
C TYR A 47 -29.36 -8.83 9.62
N LYS A 48 -30.23 -8.03 9.00
CA LYS A 48 -31.26 -7.27 9.72
C LYS A 48 -32.44 -8.20 10.07
N GLU A 49 -33.31 -7.75 10.96
CA GLU A 49 -34.47 -8.46 11.54
C GLU A 49 -35.34 -9.24 10.53
N THR A 50 -35.28 -8.90 9.24
CA THR A 50 -36.04 -9.53 8.15
C THR A 50 -35.24 -10.55 7.32
N TYR A 51 -34.16 -11.14 7.84
CA TYR A 51 -33.25 -12.07 7.12
C TYR A 51 -32.64 -11.50 5.82
N LYS A 52 -32.69 -10.17 5.63
CA LYS A 52 -32.03 -9.51 4.51
C LYS A 52 -30.60 -9.19 4.90
N ARG A 53 -29.66 -9.52 4.00
CA ARG A 53 -28.26 -9.14 4.17
C ARG A 53 -28.14 -7.62 4.17
N ASP A 54 -27.43 -7.12 5.16
CA ASP A 54 -27.21 -5.70 5.38
C ASP A 54 -25.74 -5.36 5.15
N TYR A 55 -25.48 -4.66 4.06
CA TYR A 55 -24.14 -4.24 3.67
C TYR A 55 -23.87 -2.78 4.02
N SER A 56 -24.79 -2.06 4.69
CA SER A 56 -24.63 -0.62 4.91
C SER A 56 -23.35 -0.25 5.66
N GLY A 57 -22.86 -1.15 6.52
CA GLY A 57 -21.58 -0.98 7.23
C GLY A 57 -20.34 -1.37 6.40
N THR A 58 -20.51 -2.03 5.26
CA THR A 58 -19.38 -2.50 4.46
C THR A 58 -18.70 -1.32 3.77
N TYR A 59 -17.42 -1.12 4.09
CA TYR A 59 -16.55 -0.19 3.40
C TYR A 59 -15.63 -0.96 2.46
N GLN A 60 -15.53 -0.52 1.22
CA GLN A 60 -14.64 -1.07 0.21
C GLN A 60 -13.74 0.02 -0.36
N VAL A 61 -12.47 -0.31 -0.58
CA VAL A 61 -11.48 0.51 -1.27
C VAL A 61 -10.90 -0.28 -2.45
N ASP A 62 -10.84 0.38 -3.60
CA ASP A 62 -10.23 -0.15 -4.82
C ASP A 62 -8.90 0.58 -5.06
N LEU A 63 -7.83 -0.18 -5.22
CA LEU A 63 -6.46 0.29 -5.36
C LEU A 63 -5.89 -0.24 -6.67
N GLN A 64 -5.11 0.58 -7.38
CA GLN A 64 -4.50 0.23 -8.66
C GLN A 64 -3.01 0.53 -8.67
N ASN A 65 -2.23 -0.35 -9.29
CA ASN A 65 -0.84 -0.05 -9.63
C ASN A 65 -0.78 0.94 -10.81
N ALA A 66 -0.41 2.19 -10.53
CA ALA A 66 -0.24 3.25 -11.52
C ALA A 66 1.08 3.13 -12.29
N CYS A 67 2.10 2.49 -11.71
CA CYS A 67 3.43 2.33 -12.27
C CYS A 67 3.49 1.30 -13.40
N SER A 68 4.57 1.35 -14.18
CA SER A 68 4.86 0.40 -15.27
C SER A 68 5.55 -0.88 -14.80
N GLU A 69 5.90 -0.96 -13.52
CA GLU A 69 6.57 -2.11 -12.92
C GLU A 69 5.59 -2.93 -12.08
N MET A 70 5.90 -4.20 -11.86
CA MET A 70 5.13 -5.03 -10.92
C MET A 70 5.53 -4.70 -9.48
N ILE A 71 4.53 -4.58 -8.61
CA ILE A 71 4.72 -4.25 -7.18
C ILE A 71 4.08 -5.33 -6.31
N GLU A 72 4.62 -5.56 -5.12
CA GLU A 72 3.96 -6.33 -4.07
C GLU A 72 3.30 -5.40 -3.06
N VAL A 73 2.07 -5.73 -2.70
CA VAL A 73 1.20 -4.86 -1.92
C VAL A 73 0.62 -5.61 -0.74
N LYS A 74 0.74 -5.01 0.45
CA LYS A 74 0.05 -5.41 1.67
C LYS A 74 -1.00 -4.35 1.98
N VAL A 75 -2.24 -4.75 2.30
CA VAL A 75 -3.34 -3.83 2.63
C VAL A 75 -4.04 -4.25 3.90
N ALA A 76 -4.48 -3.28 4.68
CA ALA A 76 -5.39 -3.48 5.80
C ALA A 76 -6.49 -2.41 5.82
N VAL A 77 -7.72 -2.78 6.19
CA VAL A 77 -8.87 -1.89 6.30
C VAL A 77 -9.43 -1.99 7.71
N GLN A 78 -9.72 -0.85 8.35
CA GLN A 78 -10.12 -0.84 9.76
C GLN A 78 -11.62 -1.13 9.91
N GLU A 79 -11.93 -2.12 10.74
CA GLU A 79 -13.27 -2.41 11.24
C GLU A 79 -13.63 -1.41 12.37
N ASN A 80 -14.91 -1.21 12.63
CA ASN A 80 -15.44 -0.23 13.58
C ASN A 80 -15.04 -0.48 15.04
N ASN A 81 -14.64 -1.70 15.36
CA ASN A 81 -14.07 -2.10 16.65
C ASN A 81 -12.57 -1.76 16.77
N GLY A 82 -11.99 -1.08 15.78
CA GLY A 82 -10.58 -0.69 15.73
C GLY A 82 -9.62 -1.80 15.29
N ILE A 83 -10.13 -3.01 14.99
CA ILE A 83 -9.30 -4.10 14.47
C ILE A 83 -9.05 -3.89 12.98
N TRP A 84 -7.82 -4.15 12.54
CA TRP A 84 -7.46 -4.14 11.13
C TRP A 84 -7.79 -5.47 10.47
N ARG A 85 -8.68 -5.47 9.48
CA ARG A 85 -8.84 -6.59 8.57
C ARG A 85 -7.70 -6.56 7.57
N THR A 86 -6.83 -7.56 7.61
CA THR A 86 -5.67 -7.65 6.73
C THR A 86 -5.96 -8.50 5.50
N PHE A 87 -5.25 -8.20 4.42
CA PHE A 87 -5.30 -8.95 3.17
C PHE A 87 -3.92 -9.59 2.90
N PRO A 88 -3.84 -10.76 2.25
CA PRO A 88 -2.56 -11.37 1.90
C PRO A 88 -1.76 -10.44 0.98
N ILE A 89 -0.43 -10.60 1.01
CA ILE A 89 0.45 -9.89 0.07
C ILE A 89 0.05 -10.32 -1.35
N LYS A 90 -0.18 -9.34 -2.22
CA LYS A 90 -0.52 -9.57 -3.62
C LYS A 90 0.46 -8.83 -4.53
N ALA A 91 0.96 -9.53 -5.55
CA ALA A 91 1.68 -8.88 -6.65
C ALA A 91 0.66 -8.27 -7.63
N LEU A 92 0.86 -7.00 -7.98
CA LEU A 92 0.06 -6.27 -8.96
C LEU A 92 0.91 -5.90 -10.17
N GLY A 93 0.53 -6.41 -11.33
CA GLY A 93 1.09 -5.96 -12.60
C GLY A 93 0.70 -4.51 -12.93
N PRO A 94 1.28 -3.92 -13.99
CA PRO A 94 0.94 -2.57 -14.42
C PRO A 94 -0.56 -2.43 -14.68
N LYS A 95 -1.19 -1.39 -14.11
CA LYS A 95 -2.64 -1.12 -14.19
C LYS A 95 -3.54 -2.20 -13.56
N GLU A 96 -2.99 -3.25 -12.98
CA GLU A 96 -3.76 -4.22 -12.21
C GLU A 96 -4.33 -3.56 -10.96
N SER A 97 -5.54 -3.98 -10.57
CA SER A 97 -6.23 -3.48 -9.39
C SER A 97 -6.43 -4.58 -8.35
N MET A 98 -6.58 -4.17 -7.10
CA MET A 98 -7.08 -4.99 -6.02
C MET A 98 -8.17 -4.27 -5.25
N THR A 99 -9.00 -5.08 -4.61
CA THR A 99 -10.06 -4.61 -3.73
C THR A 99 -9.75 -5.07 -2.31
N ALA A 100 -9.89 -4.16 -1.36
CA ALA A 100 -9.90 -4.46 0.07
C ALA A 100 -11.19 -3.91 0.70
N PHE A 101 -11.63 -4.51 1.79
CA PHE A 101 -12.88 -4.15 2.45
C PHE A 101 -12.81 -4.33 3.96
N ALA A 102 -13.77 -3.74 4.67
CA ALA A 102 -14.12 -4.02 6.07
C ALA A 102 -15.65 -4.22 6.13
N CYS A 103 -16.13 -5.17 6.94
CA CYS A 103 -17.56 -5.49 6.97
C CYS A 103 -18.39 -4.45 7.72
N GLN A 104 -17.78 -3.87 8.76
CA GLN A 104 -18.28 -2.72 9.49
C GLN A 104 -17.15 -1.71 9.50
N GLY A 105 -16.89 -1.03 8.39
CA GLY A 105 -15.70 -0.21 8.22
C GLY A 105 -15.75 1.12 8.95
N THR A 106 -14.58 1.73 9.13
CA THR A 106 -14.44 3.15 9.56
C THR A 106 -14.13 4.09 8.39
N GLY A 107 -13.88 3.55 7.20
CA GLY A 107 -13.36 4.30 6.05
C GLY A 107 -11.83 4.41 6.01
N LYS A 108 -11.14 4.03 7.10
CA LYS A 108 -9.67 4.03 7.15
C LYS A 108 -9.08 2.77 6.53
N TYR A 109 -7.94 2.93 5.87
CA TYR A 109 -7.14 1.84 5.34
C TYR A 109 -5.66 2.23 5.39
N MET A 110 -4.79 1.23 5.44
CA MET A 110 -3.34 1.36 5.33
C MET A 110 -2.83 0.40 4.27
N TYR A 111 -1.71 0.76 3.66
CA TYR A 111 -1.06 -0.07 2.66
C TYR A 111 0.46 0.09 2.73
N TRP A 112 1.15 -0.96 2.31
CA TRP A 112 2.59 -1.02 2.16
C TRP A 112 2.89 -1.58 0.78
N VAL A 113 3.89 -1.00 0.14
CA VAL A 113 4.27 -1.35 -1.23
C VAL A 113 5.77 -1.54 -1.29
N ARG A 114 6.19 -2.55 -2.05
CA ARG A 114 7.57 -2.69 -2.51
C ARG A 114 7.58 -3.16 -3.95
N ARG A 115 8.73 -3.03 -4.62
CA ARG A 115 8.94 -3.66 -5.91
C ARG A 115 8.98 -5.18 -5.74
N VAL A 116 8.52 -5.94 -6.73
CA VAL A 116 8.66 -7.40 -6.69
C VAL A 116 10.14 -7.78 -6.63
N ASN A 117 10.48 -8.75 -5.78
CA ASN A 117 11.85 -9.22 -5.50
C ASN A 117 12.76 -8.20 -4.78
N ASP A 118 12.22 -7.08 -4.30
CA ASP A 118 12.94 -6.22 -3.38
C ASP A 118 12.99 -6.89 -2.00
N THR A 119 14.18 -7.35 -1.61
CA THR A 119 14.43 -7.98 -0.31
C THR A 119 14.88 -6.99 0.76
N GLU A 120 15.14 -5.73 0.40
CA GLU A 120 15.55 -4.69 1.35
C GLU A 120 14.34 -4.20 2.16
N ILE A 121 13.17 -4.11 1.51
CA ILE A 121 11.92 -3.74 2.16
C ILE A 121 11.14 -5.00 2.58
N THR A 122 10.93 -5.17 3.88
CA THR A 122 10.06 -6.23 4.42
C THR A 122 8.64 -5.69 4.64
N LEU A 123 7.66 -6.27 3.95
CA LEU A 123 6.25 -5.93 4.18
C LEU A 123 5.78 -6.50 5.53
N PRO A 124 4.94 -5.78 6.29
CA PRO A 124 4.52 -6.25 7.60
C PRO A 124 3.62 -7.49 7.51
N SER A 125 3.81 -8.36 8.47
CA SER A 125 2.95 -9.52 8.74
C SER A 125 1.59 -9.09 9.29
N ASP A 126 0.62 -10.01 9.27
CA ASP A 126 -0.70 -9.76 9.88
C ASP A 126 -0.57 -9.47 11.38
N GLN A 127 0.34 -10.16 12.07
CA GLN A 127 0.55 -9.97 13.50
C GLN A 127 1.07 -8.57 13.81
N GLU A 128 2.08 -8.09 13.07
CA GLU A 128 2.63 -6.75 13.25
C GLU A 128 1.57 -5.67 13.02
N ILE A 129 0.73 -5.81 11.98
CA ILE A 129 -0.38 -4.88 11.72
C ILE A 129 -1.36 -4.85 12.90
N LEU A 130 -1.70 -6.01 13.45
CA LEU A 130 -2.65 -6.13 14.55
C LEU A 130 -2.10 -5.62 15.89
N THR A 131 -0.78 -5.62 16.10
CA THR A 131 -0.16 -5.17 17.34
C THR A 131 0.36 -3.74 17.28
N GLU A 132 1.16 -3.39 16.27
CA GLU A 132 1.88 -2.13 16.22
C GLU A 132 1.05 -0.98 15.63
N TYR A 133 0.09 -1.32 14.77
CA TYR A 133 -0.71 -0.34 14.04
C TYR A 133 -2.13 -0.20 14.58
N ARG A 134 -2.47 -0.90 15.67
CA ARG A 134 -3.83 -0.95 16.24
C ARG A 134 -4.44 0.44 16.51
N SER A 135 -3.62 1.43 16.90
CA SER A 135 -4.07 2.78 17.26
C SER A 135 -4.04 3.80 16.13
N ARG A 136 -3.63 3.43 14.92
CA ARG A 136 -3.58 4.35 13.76
C ARG A 136 -4.97 4.61 13.13
#